data_AF-A0A2V8NF43-F1
#
_entry.id   AF-A0A2V8NF43-F1
#
_cell.length_a   1.000
_cell.length_b   1.000
_cell.length_c   1.000
_cell.angle_alpha   90.00
_cell.angle_beta   90.00
_cell.angle_gamma   90.00
#
_symmetry.space_group_name_H-M   'P 1'
#
loop_
_entity.id
_entity.type
_entity.pdbx_description
1 polymer ?
#
loop_
_entity_poly.entity_id
_entity_poly.type
_entity_poly.pdbx_seq_one_letter_code
_entity_poly.pdbx_strand_id
1 'polypeptide(L)'
;MRFIADVMVGRLARWLRVLGFDVAYSNAYEDDEIVRIAEQEKRIILTRDTGLAARRNRAECLLIQSGDYREQIRQVLGKFDLRNFSVFSRCLKCNVALKDIDKESVFEQVPPYVYLTQEHFAICPSCSRIYWHGTHADRMLKQIPLTGDKNCRRGL
;
A
#
# COMPACT_ATOMS: atom_id res chain seq x y z
N MET A 1 -0.89 -8.72 -7.05
CA MET A 1 0.21 -9.14 -6.14
C MET A 1 -0.20 -8.82 -4.70
N ARG A 2 0.10 -9.70 -3.74
CA ARG A 2 -0.18 -9.46 -2.32
C ARG A 2 1.09 -9.65 -1.50
N PHE A 3 1.29 -8.77 -0.53
CA PHE A 3 2.46 -8.76 0.33
C PHE A 3 2.05 -8.83 1.80
N ILE A 4 2.97 -9.25 2.65
CA ILE A 4 2.94 -9.03 4.09
C ILE A 4 4.28 -8.44 4.50
N ALA A 5 4.25 -7.38 5.31
CA ALA A 5 5.45 -6.67 5.74
C ALA A 5 5.66 -6.83 7.24
N ASP A 6 6.91 -7.05 7.64
CA ASP A 6 7.32 -6.99 9.04
C ASP A 6 7.37 -5.54 9.57
N VAL A 7 7.66 -5.41 10.87
CA VAL A 7 7.77 -4.12 11.54
C VAL A 7 8.91 -3.25 10.99
N MET A 8 9.99 -3.86 10.49
CA MET A 8 11.16 -3.15 9.96
C MET A 8 10.92 -2.47 8.62
N VAL A 9 9.92 -2.90 7.87
CA VAL A 9 9.57 -2.33 6.57
C VAL A 9 8.16 -1.71 6.54
N GLY A 10 7.65 -1.27 7.69
CA GLY A 10 6.32 -0.63 7.76
C GLY A 10 6.15 0.60 6.87
N ARG A 11 7.21 1.40 6.68
CA ARG A 11 7.17 2.53 5.73
C ARG A 11 7.01 2.07 4.29
N LEU A 12 7.69 0.99 3.89
CA LEU A 12 7.51 0.36 2.58
C LEU A 12 6.08 -0.15 2.42
N ALA A 13 5.52 -0.82 3.44
CA ALA A 13 4.15 -1.31 3.41
C ALA A 13 3.15 -0.19 3.10
N ARG A 14 3.29 0.97 3.76
CA ARG A 14 2.46 2.15 3.48
C ARG A 14 2.60 2.63 2.04
N TRP A 15 3.82 2.72 1.50
CA TRP A 15 4.03 3.18 0.12
C TRP A 15 3.53 2.19 -0.92
N LEU A 16 3.65 0.89 -0.69
CA LEU A 16 3.06 -0.10 -1.57
C LEU A 16 1.53 -0.03 -1.55
N ARG A 17 0.89 0.27 -0.41
CA ARG A 17 -0.55 0.56 -0.34
C ARG A 17 -0.93 1.83 -1.11
N VAL A 18 -0.09 2.88 -1.07
CA VAL A 18 -0.27 4.10 -1.90
C VAL A 18 -0.24 3.74 -3.39
N LEU A 19 0.64 2.82 -3.78
CA LEU A 19 0.69 2.29 -5.14
C LEU A 19 -0.49 1.35 -5.46
N GLY A 20 -1.38 1.05 -4.50
CA GLY A 20 -2.55 0.20 -4.70
C GLY A 20 -2.30 -1.29 -4.50
N PHE A 21 -1.11 -1.69 -4.03
CA PHE A 21 -0.85 -3.08 -3.70
C PHE A 21 -1.50 -3.47 -2.37
N ASP A 22 -1.95 -4.71 -2.30
CA ASP A 22 -2.45 -5.33 -1.08
C ASP A 22 -1.26 -5.69 -0.18
N VAL A 23 -1.08 -4.97 0.92
CA VAL A 23 0.01 -5.23 1.87
C VAL A 23 -0.54 -5.39 3.29
N ALA A 24 -0.54 -6.61 3.81
CA ALA A 24 -0.81 -6.88 5.22
C ALA A 24 0.35 -6.32 6.06
N TYR A 25 0.01 -5.62 7.14
CA TYR A 25 1.00 -5.03 8.04
C TYR A 25 0.32 -4.67 9.35
N SER A 26 0.94 -5.04 10.45
CA SER A 26 0.60 -4.67 11.82
C SER A 26 1.88 -4.64 12.65
N ASN A 27 2.00 -3.67 13.57
CA ASN A 27 3.09 -3.67 14.55
C ASN A 27 2.96 -4.80 15.57
N ALA A 28 1.81 -5.47 15.62
CA ALA A 28 1.53 -6.57 16.55
C ALA A 28 1.79 -7.95 15.94
N TYR A 29 2.08 -8.04 14.64
CA TYR A 29 2.39 -9.33 14.03
C TYR A 29 3.75 -9.83 14.53
N GLU A 30 3.74 -11.03 15.09
CA GLU A 30 4.94 -11.78 15.39
C GLU A 30 5.42 -12.56 14.16
N ASP A 31 6.68 -12.97 14.15
CA ASP A 31 7.32 -13.68 13.02
C ASP A 31 6.52 -14.92 12.58
N ASP A 32 6.09 -15.76 13.54
CA ASP A 32 5.31 -16.97 13.25
C ASP A 32 3.93 -16.63 12.66
N GLU A 33 3.31 -15.53 13.10
CA GLU A 33 2.06 -15.05 12.53
C GLU A 33 2.25 -14.54 11.09
N ILE A 34 3.35 -13.82 10.82
CA ILE A 34 3.69 -13.37 9.47
C ILE A 34 3.84 -14.57 8.52
N VAL A 35 4.59 -15.59 8.92
CA VAL A 35 4.78 -16.81 8.11
C VAL A 35 3.45 -17.51 7.89
N ARG A 36 2.64 -17.69 8.93
CA ARG A 36 1.31 -18.32 8.83
C ARG A 36 0.41 -17.58 7.85
N ILE A 37 0.29 -16.25 7.97
CA ILE A 37 -0.54 -15.43 7.07
C ILE A 37 0.02 -15.49 5.64
N ALA A 38 1.34 -15.45 5.48
CA ALA A 38 1.97 -15.54 4.17
C ALA A 38 1.62 -16.84 3.43
N GLU A 39 1.66 -17.97 4.13
CA GLU A 39 1.32 -19.28 3.58
C GLU A 39 -0.18 -19.39 3.28
N GLN A 40 -1.03 -19.03 4.24
CA GLN A 40 -2.50 -19.15 4.11
C GLN A 40 -3.06 -18.25 3.00
N GLU A 41 -2.60 -17.00 2.94
CA GLU A 41 -3.10 -16.01 2.00
C GLU A 41 -2.26 -15.90 0.72
N LYS A 42 -1.22 -16.73 0.57
CA LYS A 42 -0.27 -16.70 -0.56
C LYS A 42 0.30 -15.29 -0.75
N ARG A 43 0.82 -14.71 0.33
CA ARG A 43 1.47 -13.38 0.33
C ARG A 43 2.98 -13.53 0.30
N ILE A 44 3.64 -12.59 -0.35
CA ILE A 44 5.10 -12.49 -0.33
C ILE A 44 5.51 -11.72 0.93
N ILE A 45 6.39 -12.31 1.74
CA ILE A 45 6.98 -11.67 2.90
C ILE A 45 7.98 -10.60 2.45
N LEU A 46 7.83 -9.38 2.97
CA LEU A 46 8.80 -8.30 2.85
C LEU A 46 9.40 -8.08 4.25
N THR A 47 10.70 -8.29 4.37
CA THR A 47 11.39 -8.21 5.66
C THR A 47 12.83 -7.76 5.48
N ARG A 48 13.40 -7.10 6.49
CA ARG A 48 14.85 -6.91 6.61
C ARG A 48 15.50 -7.90 7.58
N ASP A 49 14.70 -8.71 8.25
CA ASP A 49 15.14 -9.69 9.23
C ASP A 49 15.66 -10.94 8.52
N THR A 50 16.94 -11.23 8.71
CA THR A 50 17.54 -12.46 8.19
C THR A 50 17.03 -13.71 8.92
N GLY A 51 16.62 -13.58 10.19
CA GLY A 51 16.01 -14.61 10.99
C GLY A 51 14.61 -14.98 10.48
N LEU A 52 13.72 -14.01 10.30
CA LEU A 52 12.39 -14.26 9.69
C LEU A 52 12.56 -14.82 8.28
N ALA A 53 13.47 -14.25 7.48
CA ALA A 53 13.74 -14.75 6.14
C ALA A 53 14.20 -16.22 6.19
N ALA A 54 15.04 -16.63 7.15
CA ALA A 54 15.46 -18.03 7.28
C ALA A 54 14.32 -18.96 7.76
N ARG A 55 13.39 -18.45 8.58
CA ARG A 55 12.26 -19.21 9.17
C ARG A 55 11.03 -19.33 8.28
N ARG A 56 10.99 -18.63 7.15
CA ARG A 56 9.84 -18.53 6.22
C ARG A 56 9.26 -19.85 5.70
N ASN A 57 9.91 -20.99 5.96
CA ASN A 57 9.53 -22.31 5.46
C ASN A 57 9.28 -22.29 3.94
N ARG A 58 8.03 -22.48 3.50
CA ARG A 58 7.64 -22.48 2.08
C ARG A 58 7.12 -21.13 1.58
N ALA A 59 6.95 -20.15 2.46
CA ALA A 59 6.48 -18.83 2.08
C ALA A 59 7.50 -18.12 1.17
N GLU A 60 6.99 -17.47 0.13
CA GLU A 60 7.80 -16.61 -0.73
C GLU A 60 8.24 -15.37 0.07
N CYS A 61 9.50 -14.99 -0.05
CA CYS A 61 10.07 -13.89 0.73
C CYS A 61 11.07 -13.09 -0.11
N LEU A 62 11.00 -11.77 0.03
CA LEU A 62 12.00 -10.84 -0.46
C LEU A 62 12.70 -10.18 0.73
N LEU A 63 13.97 -10.53 0.93
CA LEU A 63 14.84 -9.86 1.89
C LEU A 63 15.20 -8.47 1.34
N ILE A 64 14.76 -7.44 2.05
CA ILE A 64 14.97 -6.04 1.72
C ILE A 64 16.38 -5.63 2.15
N GLN A 65 17.13 -5.03 1.22
CA GLN A 65 18.56 -4.77 1.42
C GLN A 65 18.82 -3.39 2.04
N SER A 66 18.10 -2.37 1.59
CA SER A 66 18.33 -0.98 1.99
C SER A 66 17.49 -0.57 3.19
N GLY A 67 18.01 0.36 3.99
CA GLY A 67 17.22 1.10 4.99
C GLY A 67 16.44 2.28 4.42
N ASP A 68 16.76 2.74 3.20
CA ASP A 68 16.03 3.80 2.53
C ASP A 68 14.79 3.24 1.82
N TYR A 69 13.61 3.63 2.29
CA TYR A 69 12.31 3.23 1.74
C TYR A 69 12.20 3.45 0.21
N ARG A 70 12.90 4.43 -0.37
CA ARG A 70 12.91 4.65 -1.82
C ARG A 70 13.58 3.48 -2.54
N GLU A 71 14.74 3.06 -2.06
CA GLU A 71 15.43 1.88 -2.59
C GLU A 71 14.65 0.61 -2.33
N GLN A 72 13.97 0.50 -1.18
CA GLN A 72 13.08 -0.63 -0.90
C GLN A 72 11.93 -0.72 -1.92
N ILE A 73 11.30 0.41 -2.26
CA ILE A 73 10.27 0.45 -3.31
C ILE A 73 10.87 0.03 -4.65
N ARG A 74 12.03 0.57 -5.04
CA ARG A 74 12.70 0.17 -6.30
C ARG A 74 12.98 -1.32 -6.33
N GLN A 75 13.48 -1.88 -5.24
CA GLN A 75 13.77 -3.31 -5.11
C GLN A 75 12.51 -4.16 -5.32
N VAL A 76 11.41 -3.84 -4.64
CA VAL A 76 10.14 -4.59 -4.80
C VAL A 76 9.61 -4.46 -6.22
N LEU A 77 9.53 -3.24 -6.76
CA LEU A 77 8.98 -3.03 -8.10
C LEU A 77 9.83 -3.71 -9.19
N GLY A 78 11.16 -3.66 -9.06
CA GLY A 78 12.08 -4.29 -10.01
C GLY A 78 12.10 -5.81 -9.89
N LYS A 79 12.12 -6.36 -8.67
CA LYS A 79 12.16 -7.82 -8.43
C LYS A 79 10.97 -8.54 -9.04
N PHE A 80 9.80 -7.91 -9.00
CA PHE A 80 8.53 -8.50 -9.42
C PHE A 80 7.97 -7.90 -10.72
N ASP A 81 8.78 -7.11 -11.43
CA ASP A 81 8.40 -6.42 -12.68
C ASP A 81 7.07 -5.66 -12.61
N LEU A 82 6.84 -4.97 -11.49
CA LEU A 82 5.59 -4.27 -11.21
C LEU A 82 5.54 -2.91 -11.91
N ARG A 83 5.02 -2.91 -13.13
CA ARG A 83 4.91 -1.71 -13.99
C ARG A 83 3.52 -1.08 -14.02
N ASN A 84 2.49 -1.86 -13.74
CA ASN A 84 1.09 -1.44 -13.79
C ASN A 84 0.49 -1.44 -12.39
N PHE A 85 0.04 -0.29 -11.92
CA PHE A 85 -0.57 -0.18 -10.60
C PHE A 85 -1.56 0.98 -10.55
N SER A 86 -2.52 0.87 -9.62
CA SER A 86 -3.60 1.84 -9.44
C SER A 86 -3.38 2.61 -8.14
N VAL A 87 -2.83 3.81 -8.25
CA VAL A 87 -2.50 4.61 -7.07
C VAL A 87 -3.76 5.03 -6.32
N PHE A 88 -3.66 5.08 -4.99
CA PHE A 88 -4.74 5.48 -4.10
C PHE A 88 -6.02 4.64 -4.20
N SER A 89 -5.94 3.41 -4.72
CA SER A 89 -7.08 2.48 -4.84
C SER A 89 -7.39 1.68 -3.57
N ARG A 90 -6.58 1.81 -2.51
CA ARG A 90 -6.75 1.09 -1.23
C ARG A 90 -6.65 2.03 -0.04
N CYS A 91 -7.37 1.69 1.01
CA CYS A 91 -7.27 2.36 2.29
C CYS A 91 -5.88 2.16 2.89
N LEU A 92 -5.16 3.25 3.14
CA LEU A 92 -3.82 3.20 3.73
C LEU A 92 -3.80 2.61 5.14
N LYS A 93 -4.93 2.66 5.87
CA LYS A 93 -5.09 2.08 7.21
C LYS A 93 -5.50 0.61 7.14
N CYS A 94 -6.66 0.33 6.54
CA CYS A 94 -7.28 -1.00 6.54
C CYS A 94 -6.74 -1.94 5.45
N ASN A 95 -6.01 -1.44 4.45
CA ASN A 95 -5.58 -2.21 3.29
C ASN A 95 -6.73 -2.80 2.44
N VAL A 96 -7.95 -2.28 2.57
CA VAL A 96 -9.12 -2.69 1.78
C VAL A 96 -9.24 -1.80 0.54
N ALA A 97 -9.70 -2.37 -0.59
CA ALA A 97 -10.02 -1.60 -1.79
C ALA A 97 -11.06 -0.51 -1.46
N LEU A 98 -10.81 0.69 -1.97
CA LEU A 98 -11.78 1.78 -1.85
C LEU A 98 -12.94 1.56 -2.82
N LYS A 99 -14.10 2.10 -2.47
CA LYS A 99 -15.28 2.13 -3.34
C LYS A 99 -15.62 3.56 -3.66
N ASP A 100 -15.99 3.83 -4.90
CA ASP A 100 -16.53 5.14 -5.27
C ASP A 100 -17.79 5.44 -4.46
N ILE A 101 -17.98 6.70 -4.13
CA ILE A 101 -19.15 7.19 -3.41
C ILE A 101 -19.60 8.51 -4.04
N ASP A 102 -20.92 8.68 -4.13
CA ASP A 102 -21.53 9.89 -4.69
C ASP A 102 -21.15 11.12 -3.87
N LYS A 103 -20.89 12.23 -4.56
CA LYS A 103 -20.49 13.50 -3.96
C LYS A 103 -21.53 13.98 -2.95
N GLU A 104 -22.81 13.85 -3.28
CA GLU A 104 -23.94 14.23 -2.44
C GLU A 104 -23.92 13.48 -1.10
N SER A 105 -23.47 12.22 -1.11
CA SER A 105 -23.39 11.38 0.09
C SER A 105 -22.29 11.81 1.06
N VAL A 106 -21.28 12.58 0.60
CA VAL A 106 -20.18 13.05 1.45
C VAL A 106 -20.39 14.47 1.99
N PHE A 107 -21.54 15.10 1.70
CA PHE A 107 -21.92 16.38 2.27
C PHE A 107 -21.86 16.34 3.80
N GLU A 108 -21.28 17.39 4.41
CA GLU A 108 -20.97 17.49 5.86
C GLU A 108 -19.97 16.48 6.44
N GLN A 109 -19.56 15.45 5.71
CA GLN A 109 -18.55 14.47 6.16
C GLN A 109 -17.11 14.86 5.78
N VAL A 110 -16.96 15.82 4.87
CA VAL A 110 -15.66 16.37 4.44
C VAL A 110 -15.63 17.89 4.65
N PRO A 111 -14.45 18.52 4.75
CA PRO A 111 -14.35 19.97 4.85
C PRO A 111 -15.07 20.68 3.69
N PRO A 112 -15.77 21.81 3.91
CA PRO A 112 -16.55 22.49 2.88
C PRO A 112 -15.75 22.81 1.61
N TYR A 113 -14.50 23.27 1.77
CA TYR A 113 -13.62 23.53 0.63
C TYR A 113 -13.35 22.28 -0.23
N VAL A 114 -13.22 21.11 0.39
CA VAL A 114 -13.02 19.84 -0.33
C VAL A 114 -14.29 19.47 -1.10
N TYR A 115 -15.46 19.54 -0.45
CA TYR A 115 -16.75 19.29 -1.12
C TYR A 115 -16.95 20.19 -2.34
N LEU A 116 -16.62 21.47 -2.22
CA LEU A 116 -16.80 22.46 -3.28
C LEU A 116 -15.80 22.32 -4.44
N THR A 117 -14.63 21.72 -4.22
CA THR A 117 -13.54 21.69 -5.22
C THR A 117 -13.27 20.32 -5.82
N GLN A 118 -13.78 19.24 -5.22
CA GLN A 118 -13.55 17.87 -5.67
C GLN A 118 -14.84 17.27 -6.24
N GLU A 119 -14.70 16.52 -7.32
CA GLU A 119 -15.83 15.81 -7.96
C GLU A 119 -15.88 14.32 -7.62
N HIS A 120 -14.71 13.71 -7.37
CA HIS A 120 -14.59 12.29 -7.13
C HIS A 120 -14.19 11.99 -5.69
N PHE A 121 -14.96 11.09 -5.08
CA PHE A 121 -14.74 10.61 -3.73
C PHE A 121 -14.76 9.09 -3.71
N ALA A 122 -13.99 8.53 -2.78
CA ALA A 122 -14.09 7.12 -2.47
C ALA A 122 -14.11 6.90 -0.96
N ILE A 123 -14.71 5.81 -0.54
CA ILE A 123 -14.86 5.42 0.85
C ILE A 123 -14.22 4.06 1.11
N CYS A 124 -13.60 3.91 2.27
CA CYS A 124 -13.21 2.60 2.76
C CYS A 124 -14.43 1.90 3.40
N PRO A 125 -14.89 0.75 2.89
CA PRO A 125 -16.07 0.07 3.44
C PRO A 125 -15.83 -0.54 4.84
N SER A 126 -14.57 -0.56 5.32
CA SER A 126 -14.21 -1.13 6.62
C SER A 126 -14.10 -0.08 7.74
N CYS A 127 -13.62 1.12 7.44
CA CYS A 127 -13.43 2.18 8.45
C CYS A 127 -14.16 3.48 8.13
N SER A 128 -14.96 3.51 7.06
CA SER A 128 -15.75 4.65 6.59
C SER A 128 -14.95 5.91 6.29
N ARG A 129 -13.62 5.81 6.18
CA ARG A 129 -12.77 6.95 5.82
C ARG A 129 -12.99 7.33 4.36
N ILE A 130 -13.26 8.61 4.13
CA ILE A 130 -13.43 9.21 2.80
C ILE A 130 -12.07 9.69 2.27
N TYR A 131 -11.86 9.50 0.97
CA TYR A 131 -10.68 9.83 0.20
C TYR A 131 -11.08 10.67 -1.02
N TRP A 132 -10.20 11.58 -1.43
CA TRP A 132 -10.34 12.43 -2.60
C TRP A 132 -8.95 12.78 -3.13
N HIS A 133 -8.87 13.22 -4.39
CA HIS A 133 -7.60 13.60 -5.01
C HIS A 133 -7.20 15.05 -4.69
N GLY A 134 -6.53 15.25 -3.55
CA GLY A 134 -5.94 16.55 -3.20
C GLY A 134 -4.48 16.70 -3.63
N THR A 135 -3.95 17.94 -3.56
CA THR A 135 -2.52 18.24 -3.81
C THR A 135 -1.54 17.44 -2.95
N HIS A 136 -1.99 16.91 -1.81
CA HIS A 136 -1.21 15.98 -0.98
C HIS A 136 -0.90 14.67 -1.72
N ALA A 137 -1.85 14.13 -2.48
CA ALA A 137 -1.68 12.92 -3.26
C ALA A 137 -0.57 13.10 -4.32
N ASP A 138 -0.60 14.22 -5.05
CA ASP A 138 0.45 14.56 -6.03
C ASP A 138 1.84 14.65 -5.38
N ARG A 139 1.94 15.32 -4.22
CA ARG A 139 3.20 15.45 -3.47
C ARG A 139 3.71 14.09 -2.97
N MET A 140 2.82 13.17 -2.64
CA MET A 140 3.22 11.81 -2.28
C MET A 140 3.78 11.07 -3.50
N LEU A 141 3.12 11.12 -4.64
CA LEU A 141 3.59 10.44 -5.85
C LEU A 141 4.97 10.92 -6.31
N LYS A 142 5.27 12.22 -6.16
CA LYS A 142 6.61 12.79 -6.44
C LYS A 142 7.74 12.20 -5.60
N GLN A 143 7.45 11.58 -4.46
CA GLN A 143 8.45 10.94 -3.61
C GLN A 143 8.75 9.49 -4.03
N ILE A 144 7.91 8.92 -4.90
CA ILE A 144 8.07 7.54 -5.33
C ILE A 144 9.12 7.52 -6.44
N PRO A 145 10.18 6.72 -6.30
CA PRO A 145 11.21 6.61 -7.32
C PRO A 145 10.74 5.73 -8.47
N LEU A 146 9.83 6.26 -9.29
CA LEU A 146 9.42 5.63 -10.53
C LEU A 146 10.51 5.88 -11.58
N THR A 147 11.07 4.82 -12.15
CA THR A 147 12.06 4.85 -13.23
C THR A 147 11.54 4.03 -14.41
N GLY A 148 11.64 4.53 -15.64
CA GLY A 148 11.16 3.86 -16.87
C GLY A 148 9.65 3.99 -17.14
N ASP A 149 9.18 3.31 -18.20
CA ASP A 149 7.77 3.27 -18.64
C ASP A 149 6.88 2.54 -17.62
N LYS A 150 6.52 3.23 -16.54
CA LYS A 150 5.57 2.74 -15.53
C LYS A 150 4.20 3.37 -15.80
N ASN A 151 3.21 2.53 -16.06
CA ASN A 151 1.84 2.97 -16.28
C ASN A 151 1.12 3.05 -14.94
N CYS A 152 1.14 4.25 -14.36
CA CYS A 152 0.37 4.61 -13.19
C CYS A 152 -1.06 4.99 -13.61
N ARG A 153 -2.04 4.13 -13.32
CA ARG A 153 -3.45 4.50 -13.46
C ARG A 153 -3.91 5.17 -12.18
N ARG A 154 -4.63 6.29 -12.30
CA ARG A 154 -5.21 6.96 -11.14
C ARG A 154 -6.42 6.16 -10.68
N GLY A 155 -6.43 5.77 -9.41
CA GLY A 155 -7.55 5.07 -8.77
C GLY A 155 -8.58 6.02 -8.15
N LEU A 156 -8.29 7.32 -8.12
CA LEU A 156 -9.13 8.45 -7.69
C LEU A 156 -8.87 9.65 -8.61
#